data_AF-A0A844C1D4-F1
#
_entry.id   AF-A0A844C1D4-F1
#
_cell.length_a   1.000
_cell.length_b   1.000
_cell.length_c   1.000
_cell.angle_alpha   90.00
_cell.angle_beta   90.00
_cell.angle_gamma   90.00
#
_symmetry.space_group_name_H-M   'P 1'
#
loop_
_entity.id
_entity.type
_entity.pdbx_description
1 polymer ?
#
loop_
_entity_poly.entity_id
_entity_poly.type
_entity_poly.pdbx_seq_one_letter_code
_entity_poly.pdbx_strand_id
1 'polypeptide(L)'
;MKFVNKRAFTFAETLIALSLFSLILMLYLPAFYLEMTRMTELRTETQKWNLFHELVKLDYFSKSQNYPADNFEHYIFNHNQENEILDVASFLCENYRCKIEFSDGSTLTINLEKVDVYEATE
;
A
#
# COMPACT_ATOMS: atom_id res chain seq x y z
N MET A 1 -56.78 34.79 14.92
CA MET A 1 -55.39 34.28 14.79
C MET A 1 -55.32 32.91 15.43
N LYS A 2 -55.28 31.83 14.63
CA LYS A 2 -55.21 30.45 15.13
C LYS A 2 -53.76 30.00 15.11
N PHE A 3 -53.29 29.50 16.25
CA PHE A 3 -51.94 29.01 16.47
C PHE A 3 -51.60 27.91 15.46
N VAL A 4 -50.68 28.21 14.55
CA VAL A 4 -50.04 27.23 13.68
C VAL A 4 -49.23 26.30 14.57
N ASN A 5 -49.55 25.00 14.52
CA ASN A 5 -48.99 23.97 15.38
C ASN A 5 -47.49 23.78 15.10
N LYS A 6 -46.63 24.52 15.82
CA LYS A 6 -45.16 24.56 15.61
C LYS A 6 -44.50 23.18 15.61
N ARG A 7 -45.07 22.20 16.29
CA ARG A 7 -44.53 20.82 16.37
C ARG A 7 -44.64 20.07 15.05
N ALA A 8 -45.70 20.29 14.27
CA ALA A 8 -45.86 19.65 12.97
C ALA A 8 -44.91 20.26 11.92
N PHE A 9 -44.61 21.56 12.04
CA PHE A 9 -43.63 22.25 11.21
C PHE A 9 -42.20 21.71 11.43
N THR A 10 -41.78 21.56 12.68
CA THR A 10 -40.46 20.98 13.01
C THR A 10 -40.32 19.53 12.54
N PHE A 11 -41.40 18.73 12.62
CA PHE A 11 -41.35 17.34 12.14
C PHE A 11 -41.18 17.25 10.62
N ALA A 12 -41.92 18.07 9.86
CA ALA A 12 -41.77 18.13 8.41
C ALA A 12 -40.36 18.61 8.00
N GLU A 13 -39.83 19.62 8.69
CA GLU A 13 -38.46 20.12 8.46
C GLU A 13 -37.40 19.04 8.71
N THR A 14 -37.53 18.25 9.79
CA THR A 14 -36.61 17.13 10.05
C THR A 14 -36.69 16.03 9.00
N LEU A 15 -37.88 15.72 8.47
CA LEU A 15 -38.05 14.74 7.39
C LEU A 15 -37.39 15.22 6.10
N ILE A 16 -37.55 16.50 5.78
CA ILE A 16 -36.90 17.10 4.61
C ILE A 16 -35.38 17.07 4.79
N ALA A 17 -34.86 17.48 5.95
CA ALA A 17 -33.43 17.43 6.25
C ALA A 17 -32.86 16.00 6.17
N LEU A 18 -33.58 15.01 6.72
CA LEU A 18 -33.20 13.60 6.65
C LEU A 18 -33.19 13.09 5.20
N SER A 19 -34.20 13.46 4.40
CA SER A 19 -34.27 13.07 2.99
C SER A 19 -33.11 13.65 2.17
N LEU A 20 -32.76 14.92 2.41
CA LEU A 20 -31.64 15.58 1.75
C LEU A 20 -30.31 14.95 2.19
N PHE A 21 -30.15 14.68 3.48
CA PHE A 21 -28.95 14.01 4.00
C PHE A 21 -28.78 12.61 3.42
N SER A 22 -29.87 11.83 3.31
CA SER A 22 -29.86 10.52 2.68
C SER A 22 -29.48 10.60 1.20
N LEU A 23 -29.95 11.62 0.47
CA LEU A 23 -29.61 11.83 -0.94
C LEU A 23 -28.13 12.19 -1.11
N ILE A 24 -27.61 13.06 -0.24
CA ILE A 24 -26.19 13.40 -0.21
C ILE A 24 -25.34 12.15 0.08
N LEU A 25 -25.72 11.36 1.08
CA LEU A 25 -25.01 10.11 1.41
C LEU A 25 -25.04 9.11 0.26
N MET A 26 -26.18 8.97 -0.43
CA MET A 26 -26.32 8.07 -1.57
C MET A 26 -25.33 8.40 -2.69
N LEU A 27 -25.05 9.68 -2.92
CA LEU A 27 -24.06 10.13 -3.91
C LEU A 27 -22.63 10.10 -3.38
N TYR A 28 -22.44 10.38 -2.09
CA TYR A 28 -21.11 10.49 -1.48
C TYR A 28 -20.47 9.13 -1.18
N LEU A 29 -21.22 8.17 -0.63
CA LEU A 29 -20.69 6.84 -0.28
C LEU A 29 -19.96 6.13 -1.43
N PRO A 30 -20.50 6.05 -2.67
CA PRO A 30 -19.80 5.35 -3.75
C PRO A 30 -18.49 6.04 -4.13
N ALA A 31 -18.45 7.38 -4.13
CA ALA A 31 -17.23 8.13 -4.39
C ALA A 31 -16.18 7.91 -3.28
N PHE A 32 -16.62 7.89 -2.02
CA PHE A 32 -15.75 7.59 -0.88
C PHE A 32 -15.19 6.17 -0.95
N TYR A 33 -16.01 5.18 -1.30
CA TYR A 33 -15.57 3.80 -1.46
C TYR A 33 -14.52 3.67 -2.55
N LEU A 34 -14.74 4.31 -3.70
CA LEU A 34 -13.77 4.31 -4.80
C LEU A 34 -12.41 4.88 -4.36
N GLU A 35 -12.40 6.00 -3.66
CA GLU A 35 -11.14 6.60 -3.18
C GLU A 35 -10.47 5.72 -2.12
N MET A 36 -11.23 5.08 -1.23
CA MET A 36 -10.69 4.11 -0.29
C MET A 36 -10.01 2.93 -0.99
N THR A 37 -10.64 2.35 -2.02
CA THR A 37 -10.02 1.29 -2.82
C THR A 37 -8.72 1.76 -3.48
N ARG A 38 -8.74 2.95 -4.10
CA ARG A 38 -7.55 3.55 -4.70
C ARG A 38 -6.41 3.75 -3.69
N MET A 39 -6.74 4.22 -2.49
CA MET A 39 -5.78 4.41 -1.41
C MET A 39 -5.20 3.07 -0.92
N THR A 40 -6.01 2.02 -0.87
CA THR A 40 -5.51 0.68 -0.52
C THR A 40 -4.56 0.13 -1.58
N GLU A 41 -4.87 0.31 -2.87
CA GLU A 41 -3.98 -0.07 -3.96
C GLU A 41 -2.65 0.67 -3.88
N LEU A 42 -2.67 2.00 -3.77
CA LEU A 42 -1.46 2.82 -3.62
C LEU A 42 -0.63 2.44 -2.39
N ARG A 43 -1.29 2.15 -1.26
CA ARG A 43 -0.62 1.69 -0.04
C ARG A 43 0.09 0.36 -0.28
N THR A 44 -0.58 -0.61 -0.90
CA THR A 44 0.05 -1.91 -1.18
C THR A 44 1.22 -1.80 -2.16
N GLU A 45 1.11 -0.96 -3.19
CA GLU A 45 2.22 -0.69 -4.10
C GLU A 45 3.41 -0.05 -3.38
N THR A 46 3.15 0.92 -2.50
CA THR A 46 4.19 1.55 -1.68
C THR A 46 4.86 0.53 -0.75
N GLN A 47 4.08 -0.37 -0.13
CA GLN A 47 4.63 -1.43 0.72
C GLN A 47 5.52 -2.40 -0.08
N LYS A 48 5.11 -2.79 -1.30
CA LYS A 48 5.92 -3.61 -2.20
C LYS A 48 7.26 -2.94 -2.54
N TRP A 49 7.26 -1.63 -2.80
CA TRP A 49 8.47 -0.86 -3.05
C TRP A 49 9.39 -0.75 -1.83
N ASN A 50 8.83 -0.50 -0.65
CA ASN A 50 9.62 -0.44 0.59
C ASN A 50 10.27 -1.79 0.89
N LEU A 51 9.50 -2.88 0.79
CA LEU A 51 10.00 -4.23 0.95
C LEU A 51 11.10 -4.55 -0.05
N PHE A 52 10.94 -4.17 -1.31
CA PHE A 52 11.98 -4.32 -2.32
C PHE A 52 13.27 -3.62 -1.93
N HIS A 53 13.18 -2.35 -1.51
CA HIS A 53 14.35 -1.60 -1.07
C HIS A 53 15.05 -2.25 0.12
N GLU A 54 14.29 -2.77 1.09
CA GLU A 54 14.82 -3.50 2.24
C GLU A 54 15.54 -4.80 1.84
N LEU A 55 14.93 -5.61 0.97
CA LEU A 55 15.53 -6.86 0.50
C LEU A 55 16.79 -6.63 -0.34
N VAL A 56 16.80 -5.64 -1.23
CA VAL A 56 17.99 -5.27 -2.02
C VAL A 56 19.12 -4.80 -1.11
N LYS A 57 18.79 -3.98 -0.10
CA LYS A 57 19.78 -3.50 0.87
C LYS A 57 20.41 -4.69 1.61
N LEU A 58 19.61 -5.64 2.07
CA LEU A 58 20.09 -6.83 2.78
C LEU A 58 20.95 -7.73 1.88
N ASP A 59 20.56 -7.96 0.63
CA ASP A 59 21.34 -8.74 -0.35
C ASP A 59 22.66 -8.07 -0.71
N TYR A 60 22.68 -6.74 -0.85
CA TYR A 60 23.92 -5.99 -1.05
C TYR A 60 24.88 -6.16 0.15
N PHE A 61 24.37 -6.03 1.38
CA PHE A 61 25.19 -6.18 2.58
C PHE A 61 25.70 -7.61 2.78
N SER A 62 24.87 -8.63 2.50
CA SER A 62 25.28 -10.04 2.58
C SER A 62 26.45 -10.34 1.64
N LYS A 63 26.38 -9.84 0.39
CA LYS A 63 27.41 -10.01 -0.63
C LYS A 63 28.67 -9.16 -0.36
N SER A 64 28.54 -7.95 0.17
CA SER A 64 29.65 -7.00 0.32
C SER A 64 30.43 -7.13 1.64
N GLN A 65 29.82 -7.58 2.74
CA GLN A 65 30.42 -7.45 4.09
C GLN A 65 30.61 -8.76 4.86
N ASN A 66 30.61 -9.94 4.20
CA ASN A 66 30.65 -11.24 4.89
C ASN A 66 29.55 -11.36 5.96
N TYR A 67 28.38 -10.77 5.69
CA TYR A 67 27.22 -10.92 6.56
C TYR A 67 26.68 -12.37 6.42
N PRO A 68 26.41 -13.09 7.51
CA PRO A 68 25.96 -14.48 7.43
C PRO A 68 24.61 -14.54 6.70
N ALA A 69 24.51 -15.46 5.73
CA ALA A 69 23.30 -15.69 4.92
C ALA A 69 22.05 -15.98 5.77
N ASP A 70 22.22 -16.56 6.97
CA ASP A 70 21.15 -16.78 7.95
C ASP A 70 20.35 -15.52 8.29
N ASN A 71 20.97 -14.33 8.27
CA ASN A 71 20.26 -13.08 8.58
C ASN A 71 19.25 -12.70 7.49
N PHE A 72 19.47 -13.13 6.25
CA PHE A 72 18.57 -12.86 5.13
C PHE A 72 17.30 -13.73 5.23
N GLU A 73 17.48 -15.04 5.42
CA GLU A 73 16.35 -15.97 5.59
C GLU A 73 15.55 -15.65 6.86
N HIS A 74 16.22 -15.29 7.95
CA HIS A 74 15.55 -14.91 9.19
C HIS A 74 14.74 -13.62 9.06
N TYR A 75 15.22 -12.65 8.28
CA TYR A 75 14.46 -11.43 7.99
C TYR A 75 13.18 -11.75 7.20
N ILE A 76 13.28 -12.56 6.15
CA ILE A 76 12.10 -12.97 5.35
C ILE A 76 11.09 -13.71 6.24
N PHE A 77 11.56 -14.66 7.05
CA PHE A 77 10.69 -15.41 7.96
C PHE A 77 9.96 -14.49 8.95
N ASN A 78 10.66 -13.55 9.58
CA ASN A 78 10.05 -12.60 10.52
C ASN A 78 9.09 -11.64 9.81
N HIS A 79 9.47 -11.15 8.62
CA HIS A 79 8.59 -10.29 7.81
C HIS A 79 7.26 -10.99 7.51
N ASN A 80 7.32 -12.24 7.05
CA ASN A 80 6.14 -13.02 6.68
C ASN A 80 5.27 -13.37 7.90
N GLN A 81 5.86 -13.53 9.09
CA GLN A 81 5.11 -13.74 10.34
C GLN A 81 4.40 -12.47 10.83
N GLU A 82 4.99 -11.30 10.61
CA GLU A 82 4.42 -10.02 11.05
C GLU A 82 3.47 -9.39 10.02
N ASN A 83 3.60 -9.74 8.73
CA ASN A 83 2.83 -9.15 7.64
C ASN A 83 1.89 -10.17 7.00
N GLU A 84 0.59 -10.02 7.25
CA GLU A 84 -0.45 -10.88 6.67
C GLU A 84 -0.74 -10.58 5.18
N ILE A 85 -0.24 -9.46 4.65
CA ILE A 85 -0.66 -8.93 3.33
C ILE A 85 0.37 -9.25 2.23
N LEU A 86 1.66 -9.28 2.55
CA LEU A 86 2.74 -9.45 1.58
C LEU A 86 3.71 -10.51 2.10
N ASP A 87 3.44 -11.75 1.73
CA ASP A 87 4.26 -12.90 2.09
C ASP A 87 5.26 -13.17 0.96
N VAL A 88 6.55 -13.17 1.30
CA VAL A 88 7.65 -13.35 0.34
C VAL A 88 7.97 -14.83 0.21
N ALA A 89 7.78 -15.38 -0.99
CA ALA A 89 8.12 -16.76 -1.32
C ALA A 89 9.58 -16.91 -1.76
N SER A 90 10.06 -15.99 -2.60
CA SER A 90 11.47 -15.98 -3.02
C SER A 90 11.95 -14.58 -3.41
N PHE A 91 13.27 -14.37 -3.27
CA PHE A 91 13.94 -13.16 -3.71
C PHE A 91 15.25 -13.52 -4.42
N LEU A 92 15.50 -12.91 -5.58
CA LEU A 92 16.72 -13.10 -6.34
C LEU A 92 17.15 -11.78 -7.00
N CYS A 93 18.42 -11.41 -6.82
CA CYS A 93 19.07 -10.31 -7.53
C CYS A 93 20.32 -10.79 -8.26
N GLU A 94 20.29 -10.79 -9.60
CA GLU A 94 21.40 -11.17 -10.48
C GLU A 94 21.56 -10.19 -11.64
N ASN A 95 22.80 -9.85 -11.99
CA ASN A 95 23.16 -9.18 -13.25
C ASN A 95 22.24 -7.98 -13.61
N TYR A 96 21.93 -7.12 -12.64
CA TYR A 96 21.05 -5.95 -12.77
C TYR A 96 19.55 -6.25 -12.89
N ARG A 97 19.08 -7.43 -12.52
CA ARG A 97 17.65 -7.72 -12.37
C ARG A 97 17.38 -8.26 -10.98
N CYS A 98 16.41 -7.66 -10.31
CA CYS A 98 15.91 -8.12 -9.03
C CYS A 98 14.46 -8.56 -9.17
N LYS A 99 14.14 -9.75 -8.65
CA LYS A 99 12.80 -10.34 -8.68
C LYS A 99 12.38 -10.72 -7.26
N ILE A 100 11.19 -10.29 -6.86
CA ILE A 100 10.46 -10.81 -5.71
C ILE A 100 9.31 -11.65 -6.22
N GLU A 101 9.16 -12.84 -5.67
CA GLU A 101 7.99 -13.69 -5.84
C GLU A 101 7.25 -13.76 -4.52
N PHE A 102 5.95 -13.44 -4.57
CA PHE A 102 5.08 -13.45 -3.42
C PHE A 102 4.31 -14.78 -3.35
N SER A 103 3.88 -15.17 -2.15
CA SER A 103 3.13 -16.42 -1.94
C SER A 103 1.77 -16.45 -2.65
N ASP A 104 1.23 -15.28 -3.01
CA ASP A 104 0.00 -15.14 -3.81
C ASP A 104 0.21 -15.41 -5.31
N GLY A 105 1.45 -15.70 -5.74
CA GLY A 105 1.84 -15.92 -7.12
C GLY A 105 2.11 -14.64 -7.91
N SER A 106 1.94 -13.46 -7.30
CA SER A 106 2.34 -12.19 -7.92
C SER A 106 3.88 -12.06 -7.91
N THR A 107 4.41 -11.33 -8.89
CA THR A 107 5.85 -11.10 -8.99
C THR A 107 6.14 -9.63 -9.22
N LEU A 108 7.17 -9.11 -8.54
CA LEU A 108 7.73 -7.79 -8.79
C LEU A 108 9.11 -7.98 -9.42
N THR A 109 9.28 -7.56 -10.68
CA THR A 109 10.57 -7.62 -11.37
C THR A 109 11.03 -6.22 -11.70
N ILE A 110 12.23 -5.86 -11.25
CA ILE A 110 12.84 -4.57 -11.47
C ILE A 110 14.15 -4.80 -12.21
N ASN A 111 14.28 -4.17 -13.38
CA ASN A 111 15.54 -4.09 -14.10
C ASN A 111 16.26 -2.83 -13.63
N LEU A 112 17.44 -3.01 -13.05
CA LEU A 112 18.34 -1.94 -12.67
C LEU A 112 19.09 -1.52 -13.94
N GLU A 113 19.05 -0.23 -14.28
CA GLU A 113 19.94 0.29 -15.31
C GLU A 113 21.34 0.46 -14.72
N LYS A 114 22.36 0.12 -15.51
CA LYS A 114 23.75 0.38 -15.14
C LYS A 114 23.97 1.90 -15.19
N VAL A 115 24.01 2.54 -14.04
CA VAL A 115 24.38 3.95 -13.94
C VAL A 115 25.91 4.01 -14.06
N ASP A 116 26.41 4.47 -15.21
CA ASP A 116 27.83 4.78 -15.37
C ASP A 116 28.15 5.98 -14.46
N VAL A 117 28.83 5.70 -13.35
CA VAL A 117 29.38 6.72 -12.47
C VAL A 117 30.52 7.38 -13.24
N TYR A 118 30.29 8.57 -13.76
CA TYR A 118 31.37 9.41 -14.26
C TYR A 118 32.23 9.79 -13.04
N GLU A 119 33.36 9.12 -12.87
CA GLU A 119 34.45 9.60 -12.01
C GLU A 119 34.88 10.97 -12.56
N ALA A 120 34.49 12.04 -11.86
CA ALA A 120 35.03 13.35 -12.08
C ALA A 120 36.50 13.30 -11.66
N THR A 121 37.39 13.11 -12.63
CA THR A 121 38.82 13.35 -12.46
C THR A 121 39.01 14.85 -12.27
N GLU A 122 39.37 15.24 -11.04
CA GLU A 122 39.87 16.58 -10.69
C GLU A 122 41.39 16.64 -10.84
#